data_AF-R4KUP6-F1
#
_entry.id   AF-R4KUP6-F1
#
_cell.length_a   1.000
_cell.length_b   1.000
_cell.length_c   1.000
_cell.angle_alpha   90.00
_cell.angle_beta   90.00
_cell.angle_gamma   90.00
#
_symmetry.space_group_name_H-M   'P 1'
#
loop_
_entity.id
_entity.type
_entity.pdbx_description
1 polymer ?
#
loop_
_entity_poly.entity_id
_entity_poly.type
_entity_poly.pdbx_seq_one_letter_code
_entity_poly.pdbx_strand_id
1 'polypeptide(L)'
;MKIINNQNILTNKQIEAVIKLLGKDYKPRTVVVYETRLDIIKFYPLCFNFALDEFSGELEGIYDESSDAVYIFIFVQTDDGDDVHSKQLYSLHALVHELRHRFQAATNYLTNNDEKAEKDADQFATNFINRNSRRISKIMNWDEEWTVEEE
;
A
#
# COMPACT_ATOMS: atom_id res chain seq x y z
N MET A 1 3.78 -11.23 -10.11
CA MET A 1 3.07 -10.52 -9.05
C MET A 1 1.64 -10.98 -9.10
N LYS A 2 1.16 -11.61 -8.02
CA LYS A 2 -0.25 -11.97 -7.84
C LYS A 2 -0.93 -10.81 -7.12
N ILE A 3 -2.14 -10.41 -7.53
CA ILE A 3 -2.93 -9.39 -6.83
C ILE A 3 -4.25 -10.02 -6.40
N ILE A 4 -4.55 -9.97 -5.10
CA ILE A 4 -5.80 -10.44 -4.50
C ILE A 4 -6.56 -9.20 -4.03
N ASN A 5 -7.66 -8.88 -4.69
CA ASN A 5 -8.31 -7.58 -4.54
C ASN A 5 -9.75 -7.63 -5.09
N ASN A 6 -10.69 -6.99 -4.40
CA ASN A 6 -12.08 -6.86 -4.86
C ASN A 6 -12.25 -5.80 -5.97
N GLN A 7 -11.33 -4.84 -6.05
CA GLN A 7 -11.28 -3.79 -7.07
C GLN A 7 -12.40 -2.73 -7.02
N ASN A 8 -13.04 -2.54 -5.86
CA ASN A 8 -14.02 -1.46 -5.68
C ASN A 8 -13.33 -0.12 -5.37
N ILE A 9 -12.19 -0.13 -4.67
CA ILE A 9 -11.43 1.08 -4.33
C ILE A 9 -10.25 1.27 -5.27
N LEU A 10 -9.33 0.30 -5.33
CA LEU A 10 -8.19 0.29 -6.26
C LEU A 10 -8.34 -0.86 -7.23
N THR A 11 -8.24 -0.64 -8.53
CA THR A 11 -8.20 -1.72 -9.52
C THR A 11 -6.81 -2.36 -9.61
N ASN A 12 -6.74 -3.61 -10.06
CA ASN A 12 -5.44 -4.28 -10.26
C ASN A 12 -4.55 -3.52 -11.26
N LYS A 13 -5.15 -2.91 -12.30
CA LYS A 13 -4.43 -2.10 -13.27
C LYS A 13 -3.82 -0.84 -12.66
N GLN A 14 -4.52 -0.20 -11.72
CA GLN A 14 -4.02 0.96 -10.99
C GLN A 14 -2.81 0.58 -10.12
N ILE A 15 -2.95 -0.49 -9.33
CA ILE A 15 -1.86 -1.01 -8.49
C ILE A 15 -0.62 -1.35 -9.34
N GLU A 16 -0.80 -2.07 -10.45
CA GLU A 16 0.29 -2.41 -11.36
C GLU A 16 0.97 -1.17 -11.97
N ALA A 17 0.19 -0.16 -12.34
CA ALA A 17 0.72 1.07 -12.91
C ALA A 17 1.56 1.87 -11.90
N VAL A 18 1.12 1.93 -10.63
CA VAL A 18 1.87 2.59 -9.54
C VAL A 18 3.17 1.84 -9.24
N ILE A 19 3.13 0.51 -9.12
CA ILE A 19 4.34 -0.31 -8.90
C ILE A 19 5.32 -0.16 -10.08
N LYS A 20 4.81 -0.10 -11.31
CA LYS A 20 5.64 0.15 -12.49
C LYS A 20 6.29 1.53 -12.47
N LEU A 21 5.62 2.53 -11.90
CA LEU A 21 6.13 3.89 -11.76
C LEU A 21 7.26 3.97 -10.71
N LEU A 22 7.18 3.19 -9.63
CA LEU A 22 8.24 3.05 -8.63
C LEU A 22 9.50 2.37 -9.19
N GLY A 23 9.29 1.29 -9.95
CA GLY A 23 10.36 0.53 -10.59
C GLY A 23 10.45 -0.92 -10.11
N LYS A 24 11.28 -1.69 -10.80
CA LYS A 24 11.35 -3.16 -10.63
C LYS A 24 11.76 -3.59 -9.21
N ASP A 25 12.55 -2.79 -8.50
CA ASP A 25 13.10 -3.14 -7.19
C ASP A 25 12.07 -3.00 -6.06
N TYR A 26 10.92 -2.39 -6.35
CA TYR A 26 9.77 -2.28 -5.44
C TYR A 26 8.75 -3.39 -5.65
N LYS A 27 8.88 -4.22 -6.69
CA LYS A 27 7.85 -5.17 -7.10
C LYS A 27 7.80 -6.39 -6.16
N PRO A 28 6.72 -6.61 -5.38
CA PRO A 28 6.58 -7.79 -4.54
C PRO A 28 6.12 -9.01 -5.36
N ARG A 29 6.17 -10.18 -4.73
CA ARG A 29 5.58 -11.40 -5.27
C ARG A 29 4.05 -11.34 -5.24
N THR A 30 3.48 -10.81 -4.16
CA THR A 30 2.02 -10.75 -3.94
C THR A 30 1.62 -9.39 -3.39
N VAL A 31 0.45 -8.89 -3.82
CA VAL A 31 -0.25 -7.76 -3.19
C VAL A 31 -1.65 -8.24 -2.81
N VAL A 32 -2.09 -7.91 -1.61
CA VAL A 32 -3.43 -8.23 -1.11
C VAL A 32 -4.08 -6.95 -0.60
N VAL A 33 -5.30 -6.69 -1.02
CA VAL A 33 -6.05 -5.48 -0.64
C VAL A 33 -7.33 -5.90 0.06
N TYR A 34 -7.45 -5.54 1.33
CA TYR A 34 -8.61 -5.79 2.17
C TYR A 34 -9.46 -4.51 2.23
N GLU A 35 -10.57 -4.51 1.50
CA GLU A 35 -11.52 -3.40 1.52
C GLU A 35 -12.41 -3.44 2.77
N THR A 36 -12.65 -4.64 3.29
CA THR A 36 -13.47 -4.89 4.48
C THR A 36 -12.81 -5.95 5.37
N ARG A 37 -13.17 -6.00 6.66
CA ARG A 37 -12.71 -7.08 7.56
C ARG A 37 -13.14 -8.47 7.10
N LEU A 38 -14.26 -8.58 6.37
CA LEU A 38 -14.72 -9.86 5.81
C LEU A 38 -13.78 -10.40 4.73
N ASP A 39 -13.04 -9.51 4.06
CA ASP A 39 -12.06 -9.91 3.05
C ASP A 39 -10.91 -10.71 3.63
N ILE A 40 -10.56 -10.50 4.91
CA ILE A 40 -9.52 -11.26 5.60
C ILE A 40 -9.88 -12.75 5.60
N ILE A 41 -11.12 -13.07 6.01
CA ILE A 41 -11.62 -14.45 6.03
C ILE A 41 -11.76 -14.99 4.60
N LYS A 42 -12.28 -14.17 3.68
CA LYS A 42 -12.48 -14.54 2.27
C LYS A 42 -11.17 -14.88 1.56
N PHE A 43 -10.10 -14.13 1.83
CA PHE A 43 -8.82 -14.28 1.15
C PHE A 43 -7.80 -15.13 1.91
N TYR A 44 -8.06 -15.47 3.17
CA TYR A 44 -7.23 -16.39 3.95
C TYR A 44 -6.73 -17.64 3.17
N PRO A 45 -7.57 -18.41 2.46
CA PRO A 45 -7.11 -19.59 1.71
C PRO A 45 -6.26 -19.26 0.48
N LEU A 46 -6.12 -17.98 0.10
CA LEU A 46 -5.33 -17.54 -1.05
C LEU A 46 -3.94 -17.00 -0.65
N CYS A 47 -3.75 -16.67 0.63
CA CYS A 47 -2.54 -16.04 1.17
C CYS A 47 -1.69 -17.01 2.00
N PHE A 48 -2.27 -18.07 2.60
CA PHE A 48 -1.63 -19.16 3.36
C PHE A 48 -0.65 -18.79 4.49
N ASN A 49 -0.37 -17.51 4.71
CA ASN A 49 0.33 -16.95 5.87
C ASN A 49 -0.49 -15.75 6.31
N PHE A 50 -0.95 -15.74 7.57
CA PHE A 50 -1.46 -14.55 8.22
C PHE A 50 -1.24 -14.69 9.72
N ALA A 51 -0.49 -13.77 10.32
CA ALA A 51 -0.44 -13.64 11.77
C ALA A 51 -1.73 -12.93 12.20
N LEU A 52 -2.47 -13.52 13.15
CA LEU A 52 -3.70 -12.94 13.72
C LEU A 52 -3.47 -11.58 14.41
N ASP A 53 -2.21 -11.19 14.63
CA ASP A 53 -1.83 -9.97 15.32
C ASP A 53 -2.08 -8.71 14.45
N GLU A 54 -2.18 -8.88 13.12
CA GLU A 54 -2.55 -7.83 12.14
C GLU A 54 -4.05 -7.44 12.22
N PHE A 55 -4.84 -8.11 13.07
CA PHE A 55 -6.27 -7.82 13.31
C PHE A 55 -6.52 -6.67 14.30
N SER A 56 -5.46 -6.07 14.89
CA SER A 56 -5.62 -4.92 15.79
C SER A 56 -6.36 -3.76 15.12
N GLY A 57 -6.29 -3.67 13.78
CA GLY A 57 -7.01 -2.69 12.98
C GLY A 57 -6.46 -1.28 13.12
N GLU A 58 -5.19 -1.15 13.53
CA GLU A 58 -4.47 0.12 13.69
C GLU A 58 -3.44 0.34 12.56
N LEU A 59 -3.20 -0.67 11.70
CA LEU A 59 -2.23 -0.61 10.62
C LEU A 59 -2.94 -0.46 9.27
N GLU A 60 -2.47 0.47 8.45
CA GLU A 60 -2.99 0.69 7.09
C GLU A 60 -2.40 -0.28 6.06
N GLY A 61 -1.25 -0.87 6.38
CA GLY A 61 -0.58 -1.88 5.57
C GLY A 61 0.48 -2.67 6.36
N ILE A 62 1.01 -3.71 5.73
CA ILE A 62 2.20 -4.43 6.19
C ILE A 62 2.91 -5.14 5.02
N TYR A 63 4.23 -5.13 5.03
CA TYR A 63 5.09 -5.98 4.20
C TYR A 63 5.60 -7.20 4.97
N ASP A 64 5.27 -8.40 4.48
CA ASP A 64 5.80 -9.67 4.98
C ASP A 64 6.98 -10.15 4.12
N GLU A 65 8.19 -10.06 4.68
CA GLU A 65 9.42 -10.49 4.04
C GLU A 65 9.43 -11.99 3.73
N SER A 66 8.81 -12.83 4.58
CA SER A 66 8.86 -14.29 4.43
C SER A 66 8.14 -14.78 3.16
N SER A 67 7.07 -14.08 2.77
CA SER A 67 6.28 -14.39 1.58
C SER A 67 6.47 -13.41 0.41
N ASP A 68 7.26 -12.34 0.61
CA ASP A 68 7.41 -11.19 -0.30
C ASP A 68 6.02 -10.66 -0.71
N ALA A 69 5.19 -10.40 0.31
CA ALA A 69 3.81 -9.97 0.16
C ALA A 69 3.56 -8.62 0.82
N VAL A 70 2.78 -7.78 0.16
CA VAL A 70 2.27 -6.51 0.69
C VAL A 70 0.77 -6.66 0.94
N TYR A 71 0.33 -6.31 2.13
CA TYR A 71 -1.07 -6.32 2.55
C TYR A 71 -1.51 -4.88 2.83
N ILE A 72 -2.67 -4.48 2.31
CA ILE A 72 -3.23 -3.14 2.47
C ILE A 72 -4.63 -3.25 3.10
N PHE A 73 -4.89 -2.45 4.13
CA PHE A 73 -6.10 -2.51 4.97
C PHE A 73 -6.92 -1.22 4.82
N ILE A 74 -7.74 -1.14 3.77
CA ILE A 74 -8.51 0.07 3.46
C ILE A 74 -9.57 0.36 4.54
N PHE A 75 -10.07 -0.67 5.22
CA PHE A 75 -11.11 -0.53 6.25
C PHE A 75 -10.64 0.18 7.53
N VAL A 76 -9.34 0.45 7.68
CA VAL A 76 -8.75 1.15 8.84
C VAL A 76 -8.87 2.67 8.69
N GLN A 77 -9.00 3.18 7.47
CA GLN A 77 -9.10 4.61 7.17
C GLN A 77 -10.48 5.14 7.59
N THR A 78 -10.57 5.76 8.77
CA THR A 78 -11.82 6.30 9.34
C THR A 78 -11.94 7.82 9.31
N ASP A 79 -10.85 8.54 9.04
CA ASP A 79 -10.73 9.93 9.52
C ASP A 79 -11.21 11.02 8.55
N ASP A 80 -11.21 10.79 7.22
CA ASP A 80 -11.59 11.82 6.25
C ASP A 80 -12.56 11.32 5.19
N GLY A 81 -13.85 11.45 5.47
CA GLY A 81 -14.92 11.31 4.47
C GLY A 81 -15.08 9.89 3.93
N ASP A 82 -16.32 9.40 3.88
CA ASP A 82 -16.61 8.10 3.26
C ASP A 82 -16.53 8.14 1.72
N ASP A 83 -15.79 9.11 1.17
CA ASP A 83 -15.65 9.31 -0.27
C ASP A 83 -14.54 8.43 -0.84
N VAL A 84 -14.78 7.93 -2.05
CA VAL A 84 -13.91 6.97 -2.71
C VAL A 84 -12.52 7.56 -2.99
N HIS A 85 -12.44 8.87 -3.21
CA HIS A 85 -11.19 9.53 -3.54
C HIS A 85 -10.22 9.54 -2.35
N SER A 86 -10.71 9.91 -1.17
CA SER A 86 -9.91 9.89 0.07
C SER A 86 -9.42 8.48 0.39
N LYS A 87 -10.28 7.46 0.29
CA LYS A 87 -9.86 6.05 0.46
C LYS A 87 -8.80 5.63 -0.54
N GLN A 88 -8.96 6.00 -1.81
CA GLN A 88 -7.96 5.69 -2.83
C GLN A 88 -6.62 6.38 -2.52
N LEU A 89 -6.66 7.62 -2.04
CA LEU A 89 -5.49 8.39 -1.68
C LEU A 89 -4.69 7.74 -0.55
N TYR A 90 -5.31 7.54 0.61
CA TYR A 90 -4.66 6.92 1.76
C TYR A 90 -4.20 5.49 1.44
N SER A 91 -5.00 4.72 0.71
CA SER A 91 -4.60 3.38 0.26
C SER A 91 -3.37 3.38 -0.65
N LEU A 92 -3.18 4.43 -1.46
CA LEU A 92 -1.98 4.57 -2.28
C LEU A 92 -0.77 4.95 -1.43
N HIS A 93 -0.94 5.79 -0.42
CA HIS A 93 0.13 6.14 0.52
C HIS A 93 0.62 4.88 1.25
N ALA A 94 -0.28 4.16 1.90
CA ALA A 94 0.01 2.88 2.54
C ALA A 94 0.66 1.88 1.56
N LEU A 95 0.16 1.77 0.32
CA LEU A 95 0.79 0.91 -0.68
C LEU A 95 2.24 1.30 -0.96
N VAL A 96 2.53 2.60 -1.14
CA VAL A 96 3.88 3.06 -1.44
C VAL A 96 4.80 2.90 -0.23
N HIS A 97 4.29 3.12 0.98
CA HIS A 97 4.96 2.88 2.25
C HIS A 97 5.44 1.43 2.37
N GLU A 98 4.53 0.48 2.20
CA GLU A 98 4.88 -0.95 2.30
C GLU A 98 5.80 -1.44 1.18
N LEU A 99 5.64 -0.89 -0.03
CA LEU A 99 6.57 -1.17 -1.13
C LEU A 99 7.97 -0.61 -0.84
N ARG A 100 8.09 0.45 -0.03
CA ARG A 100 9.37 0.98 0.42
C ARG A 100 10.03 0.05 1.44
N HIS A 101 9.28 -0.55 2.36
CA HIS A 101 9.80 -1.63 3.22
C HIS A 101 10.28 -2.84 2.42
N ARG A 102 9.53 -3.22 1.38
CA ARG A 102 9.97 -4.27 0.44
C ARG A 102 11.32 -3.92 -0.22
N PHE A 103 11.49 -2.68 -0.66
CA PHE A 103 12.75 -2.21 -1.23
C PHE A 103 13.89 -2.23 -0.19
N GLN A 104 13.63 -1.75 1.03
CA GLN A 104 14.59 -1.75 2.13
C GLN A 104 15.11 -3.17 2.42
N ALA A 105 14.20 -4.13 2.58
CA ALA A 105 14.54 -5.55 2.76
C ALA A 105 15.33 -6.12 1.59
N ALA A 106 14.87 -5.89 0.35
CA ALA A 106 15.52 -6.41 -0.85
C ALA A 106 16.94 -5.85 -1.10
N THR A 107 17.26 -4.69 -0.52
CA THR A 107 18.54 -3.99 -0.73
C THR A 107 19.43 -3.94 0.52
N ASN A 108 18.98 -4.52 1.64
CA ASN A 108 19.60 -4.35 2.96
C ASN A 108 19.78 -2.88 3.37
N TYR A 109 18.86 -2.01 2.93
CA TYR A 109 18.87 -0.59 3.25
C TYR A 109 18.06 -0.36 4.54
N LEU A 110 18.70 0.25 5.55
CA LEU A 110 18.09 0.59 6.84
C LEU A 110 17.49 -0.58 7.66
N THR A 111 17.80 -1.84 7.34
CA THR A 111 17.25 -3.04 8.00
C THR A 111 17.69 -3.25 9.46
N ASN A 112 18.57 -2.41 10.00
CA ASN A 112 19.08 -2.52 11.38
C ASN A 112 18.53 -1.41 12.30
N ASN A 113 17.58 -0.60 11.82
CA ASN A 113 17.03 0.51 12.57
C ASN A 113 15.58 0.78 12.14
N ASP A 114 14.65 0.15 12.82
CA ASP A 114 13.21 0.20 12.53
C ASP A 114 12.68 1.64 12.53
N GLU A 115 13.05 2.46 13.52
CA GLU A 115 12.63 3.87 13.61
C GLU A 115 13.04 4.67 12.36
N LYS A 116 14.25 4.45 11.85
CA LYS A 116 14.70 5.11 10.61
C LYS A 116 14.05 4.52 9.37
N ALA A 117 13.76 3.22 9.37
CA ALA A 117 13.12 2.53 8.26
C ALA A 117 11.68 3.03 8.07
N GLU A 118 10.91 3.15 9.15
CA GLU A 118 9.55 3.73 9.14
C GLU A 118 9.57 5.18 8.67
N LYS A 119 10.43 6.02 9.27
CA LYS A 119 10.54 7.42 8.87
C LYS A 119 10.94 7.60 7.41
N ASP A 120 11.82 6.75 6.88
CA ASP A 120 12.17 6.74 5.46
C ASP A 120 10.99 6.29 4.59
N ALA A 121 10.21 5.31 5.03
CA ALA A 121 9.02 4.83 4.32
C ALA A 121 7.94 5.92 4.20
N ASP A 122 7.60 6.59 5.30
CA ASP A 122 6.64 7.69 5.32
C ASP A 122 7.07 8.84 4.40
N GLN A 123 8.30 9.33 4.62
CA GLN A 123 8.85 10.43 3.83
C GLN A 123 8.92 10.07 2.35
N PHE A 124 9.29 8.83 2.03
CA PHE A 124 9.34 8.36 0.67
C PHE A 124 7.93 8.30 0.05
N ALA A 125 6.94 7.76 0.76
CA ALA A 125 5.57 7.64 0.28
C ALA A 125 4.99 9.02 -0.04
N THR A 126 5.03 9.95 0.91
CA THR A 126 4.54 11.33 0.72
C THR A 126 5.25 12.03 -0.43
N ASN A 127 6.59 11.96 -0.48
CA ASN A 127 7.36 12.58 -1.56
C ASN A 127 7.09 11.95 -2.93
N PHE A 128 6.99 10.62 -3.00
CA PHE A 128 6.74 9.90 -4.24
C PHE A 128 5.39 10.29 -4.81
N ILE A 129 4.38 10.28 -3.95
CA ILE A 129 3.03 10.66 -4.27
C ILE A 129 2.98 12.11 -4.78
N ASN A 130 3.52 13.07 -4.02
CA ASN A 130 3.47 14.49 -4.37
C ASN A 130 4.25 14.81 -5.65
N ARG A 131 5.39 14.15 -5.87
CA ARG A 131 6.19 14.36 -7.10
C ARG A 131 5.55 13.73 -8.34
N ASN A 132 4.69 12.73 -8.16
CA ASN A 132 4.04 12.00 -9.24
C ASN A 132 2.52 12.25 -9.32
N SER A 133 1.99 13.20 -8.55
CA SER A 133 0.57 13.57 -8.46
C SER A 133 -0.13 13.59 -9.82
N ARG A 134 0.44 14.31 -10.80
CA ARG A 134 -0.10 14.37 -12.17
C ARG A 134 -0.18 13.03 -12.90
N ARG A 135 0.79 12.13 -12.67
CA ARG A 135 0.78 10.78 -13.27
C ARG A 135 -0.17 9.85 -12.51
N ILE A 136 -0.18 9.95 -11.19
CA ILE A 136 -1.06 9.15 -10.32
C ILE A 136 -2.52 9.52 -10.60
N SER A 137 -2.87 10.80 -10.68
CA SER A 137 -4.22 11.25 -11.06
C SER A 137 -4.71 10.64 -12.37
N LYS A 138 -3.84 10.52 -13.39
CA LYS A 138 -4.18 9.80 -14.63
C LYS A 138 -4.33 8.29 -14.48
N ILE A 139 -3.54 7.66 -13.61
CA ILE A 139 -3.68 6.23 -13.30
C ILE A 139 -5.02 6.01 -12.60
N MET A 140 -5.38 6.91 -11.70
CA MET A 140 -6.57 6.84 -10.86
C MET A 140 -7.85 7.30 -11.57
N ASN A 141 -7.72 8.01 -12.69
CA ASN A 141 -8.82 8.70 -13.38
C ASN A 141 -9.50 9.74 -12.48
N TRP A 142 -8.71 10.54 -11.76
CA TRP A 142 -9.24 11.67 -10.99
C TRP A 142 -9.37 12.92 -11.86
N ASP A 143 -10.39 13.71 -11.57
CA ASP A 143 -10.68 14.95 -12.32
C ASP A 143 -9.68 16.07 -11.99
N GLU A 144 -9.09 16.05 -10.78
CA GLU A 144 -8.15 17.06 -10.28
C GLU A 144 -6.82 16.44 -9.79
N GLU A 145 -5.79 17.27 -9.67
CA GLU A 145 -4.47 16.93 -9.11
C GLU A 145 -4.43 17.35 -7.63
N TRP A 146 -3.80 16.54 -6.77
CA TRP A 146 -3.74 16.79 -5.31
C TRP A 146 -2.33 16.57 -4.75
N THR A 147 -2.15 16.99 -3.49
CA THR A 147 -0.95 16.79 -2.66
C THR A 147 -1.32 16.22 -1.29
N VAL A 148 -0.54 15.28 -0.76
CA VAL A 148 -0.64 14.76 0.62
C VAL A 148 0.25 15.59 1.54
N GLU A 149 -0.28 15.97 2.70
CA GLU A 149 0.48 16.63 3.79
C GLU A 149 1.18 15.56 4.64
N GLU A 150 2.35 15.86 5.22
CA GLU A 150 3.05 14.95 6.14
C GLU A 150 2.25 14.85 7.46
N GLU A 151 1.99 13.63 7.95
CA GLU A 151 1.54 13.39 9.33
C GLU A 151 2.69 13.50 10.34
#